data_AF-A0A5E4FJ35-F1
#
_entry.id   AF-A0A5E4FJ35-F1
#
_cell.length_a   1.000
_cell.length_b   1.000
_cell.length_c   1.000
_cell.angle_alpha   90.00
_cell.angle_beta   90.00
_cell.angle_gamma   90.00
#
_symmetry.space_group_name_H-M   'P 1'
#
loop_
_entity.id
_entity.type
_entity.pdbx_description
1 polymer ?
#
loop_
_entity_poly.entity_id
_entity_poly.type
_entity_poly.pdbx_seq_one_letter_code
_entity_poly.pdbx_strand_id
1 'polypeptide(L)'
;MASILRFRKLCYVEPCSSLKFQSFETPKIENRDEGGVGSKTENLLEKKQRKNKNKKQHREWRCMDSCCWVIGYMCTTCWVLMFLYHSLPATLTGFPVPESPGTRLKAEGLTPLHPVVLVPGIVTGGLELWEGRPCAEGLFRKRLWGGGFTEIFKRPLCWLEHLSLNNETGLDPPGIRVRAVPGLVAADYFAPGYFVWAVLIENLAKIGYEGKNMHMAAYDWRLSFQNTEIRDQALTRLKSKIELMYVTNGHKKVVVVPHSMGVIYFLHFMKWVESPPPMGGGGGPSWCAKHIKAIMNIGPAFLGVPKAVSNIFSAEGKDVAYIRAMDPGVLDSEILRLQTLEHVMRASRTWDSIVSLLPKGGDAIWGNLDWSPEDGHSCDLAKKGYLQTSGDTNFNNRDENRVFQVKEPVKYGRIISFGKETSQISSPQLPRHDFKDLPNKDSATNFTSSCGEVWTEYDELSRESIRKITENKAYTAQTLFDLLRFVAPKMMQRAEAHFSHGIADNLDDPKYAHYKYWSNPLETK
;
A
#
# COMPACT_ATOMS: atom_id res chain seq x y z
N MET A 1 23.67 1.32 1.82
CA MET A 1 22.23 1.25 1.42
C MET A 1 21.35 0.84 2.61
N ALA A 2 21.58 1.51 3.74
CA ALA A 2 20.70 1.60 4.90
C ALA A 2 20.87 3.04 5.37
N SER A 3 19.79 3.75 5.68
CA SER A 3 19.78 5.16 6.12
C SER A 3 20.22 6.21 5.07
N ILE A 4 19.34 6.53 4.11
CA ILE A 4 19.43 7.76 3.29
C ILE A 4 18.26 8.72 3.63
N LEU A 5 17.96 8.84 4.93
CA LEU A 5 17.02 9.86 5.45
C LEU A 5 17.65 10.70 6.56
N ARG A 6 18.97 10.60 6.76
CA ARG A 6 19.75 11.50 7.61
C ARG A 6 20.84 12.15 6.75
N PHE A 7 21.02 13.46 6.91
CA PHE A 7 22.16 14.30 6.48
C PHE A 7 22.05 15.33 5.34
N ARG A 8 20.89 15.86 4.91
CA ARG A 8 20.91 16.98 3.93
C ARG A 8 20.02 18.21 4.18
N LYS A 9 19.73 18.54 5.44
CA LYS A 9 19.33 19.92 5.85
C LYS A 9 20.44 20.68 6.61
N LEU A 10 21.65 20.10 6.67
CA LEU A 10 22.83 20.62 7.38
C LEU A 10 23.95 21.14 6.45
N CYS A 11 23.81 21.06 5.12
CA CYS A 11 24.90 21.40 4.19
C CYS A 11 24.63 22.61 3.29
N TYR A 12 23.88 23.61 3.77
CA TYR A 12 23.91 24.92 3.15
C TYR A 12 24.05 26.00 4.22
N VAL A 13 25.10 26.80 4.06
CA VAL A 13 25.50 28.02 4.79
C VAL A 13 26.42 27.82 6.00
N GLU A 14 27.72 27.60 5.74
CA GLU A 14 28.81 28.58 5.98
C GLU A 14 30.17 28.01 5.52
N PRO A 15 30.99 28.74 4.74
CA PRO A 15 32.40 28.43 4.56
C PRO A 15 33.24 29.28 5.51
N CYS A 16 33.91 28.66 6.48
CA CYS A 16 35.06 29.30 7.09
C CYS A 16 36.19 28.30 7.40
N SER A 17 37.21 28.42 6.55
CA SER A 17 38.65 28.38 6.83
C SER A 17 39.33 27.09 7.32
N SER A 18 40.27 26.70 6.45
CA SER A 18 41.58 26.08 6.74
C SER A 18 41.62 24.60 7.04
N LEU A 19 41.96 23.80 6.01
CA LEU A 19 42.97 22.76 6.12
C LEU A 19 43.46 22.39 4.71
N LYS A 20 44.74 22.67 4.46
CA LYS A 20 45.49 22.33 3.25
C LYS A 20 45.55 20.81 3.10
N PHE A 21 45.30 20.29 1.89
CA PHE A 21 45.85 19.01 1.47
C PHE A 21 46.36 19.07 0.04
N GLN A 22 47.60 18.60 -0.11
CA GLN A 22 48.46 18.64 -1.29
C GLN A 22 47.96 17.71 -2.40
N SER A 23 48.08 18.18 -3.63
CA SER A 23 47.96 17.42 -4.87
C SER A 23 49.11 16.43 -5.02
N PHE A 24 48.80 15.16 -5.29
CA PHE A 24 49.77 14.18 -5.77
C PHE A 24 49.75 14.14 -7.30
N GLU A 25 50.82 14.67 -7.91
CA GLU A 25 51.28 14.31 -9.25
C GLU A 25 52.31 13.18 -9.16
N THR A 26 52.38 12.32 -10.20
CA THR A 26 53.60 11.81 -10.88
C THR A 26 53.24 10.65 -11.84
N PRO A 27 54.08 10.25 -12.82
CA PRO A 27 55.12 11.00 -13.56
C PRO A 27 55.14 10.75 -15.09
N LYS A 28 55.90 11.61 -15.80
CA LYS A 28 56.36 11.45 -17.21
C LYS A 28 57.54 10.48 -17.33
N ILE A 29 57.69 9.84 -18.50
CA ILE A 29 58.98 9.38 -19.06
C ILE A 29 59.07 9.83 -20.52
N GLU A 30 60.26 10.30 -20.91
CA GLU A 30 60.64 11.07 -22.10
C GLU A 30 61.26 10.24 -23.26
N ASN A 31 61.48 10.98 -24.38
CA ASN A 31 62.52 10.86 -25.43
C ASN A 31 62.16 10.00 -26.67
N ARG A 32 62.45 10.37 -27.93
CA ARG A 32 63.23 11.48 -28.56
C ARG A 32 62.93 11.54 -30.08
N ASP A 33 63.39 12.64 -30.68
CA ASP A 33 63.17 13.21 -32.03
C ASP A 33 63.66 12.47 -33.31
N GLU A 34 63.26 13.12 -34.42
CA GLU A 34 63.81 13.22 -35.80
C GLU A 34 63.17 12.32 -36.88
N GLY A 35 62.67 12.80 -38.03
CA GLY A 35 62.57 14.14 -38.60
C GLY A 35 62.02 14.09 -40.04
N GLY A 36 61.57 15.24 -40.57
CA GLY A 36 61.68 15.54 -42.01
C GLY A 36 60.41 15.89 -42.81
N VAL A 37 60.23 17.20 -43.06
CA VAL A 37 59.84 17.89 -44.33
C VAL A 37 58.45 17.56 -44.95
N GLY A 38 57.56 18.50 -45.29
CA GLY A 38 57.57 19.96 -45.30
C GLY A 38 56.24 20.54 -45.86
N SER A 39 55.94 21.75 -45.37
CA SER A 39 55.22 22.88 -46.01
C SER A 39 54.02 22.66 -46.98
N LYS A 40 52.83 23.08 -46.50
CA LYS A 40 51.82 23.98 -47.11
C LYS A 40 51.55 23.83 -48.62
N THR A 41 50.31 23.74 -49.10
CA THR A 41 49.31 24.82 -49.04
C THR A 41 47.99 24.31 -49.64
N GLU A 42 46.87 24.57 -48.97
CA GLU A 42 45.52 24.43 -49.50
C GLU A 42 45.26 25.37 -50.70
N ASN A 43 44.17 25.07 -51.39
CA ASN A 43 43.45 25.91 -52.36
C ASN A 43 43.94 25.82 -53.80
N LEU A 44 43.21 25.05 -54.61
CA LEU A 44 42.21 25.68 -55.47
C LEU A 44 41.22 24.65 -56.02
N LEU A 45 39.98 24.84 -55.58
CA LEU A 45 38.75 24.28 -56.12
C LEU A 45 38.57 24.69 -57.60
N GLU A 46 37.96 23.76 -58.34
CA GLU A 46 37.36 23.95 -59.67
C GLU A 46 38.34 24.18 -60.83
N LYS A 47 38.29 23.51 -61.97
CA LYS A 47 37.14 22.96 -62.70
C LYS A 47 37.71 22.14 -63.87
N LYS A 48 36.90 21.20 -64.35
CA LYS A 48 36.99 20.51 -65.66
C LYS A 48 38.14 19.51 -65.81
N GLN A 49 37.81 18.22 -65.92
CA GLN A 49 37.46 17.67 -67.23
C GLN A 49 36.74 16.31 -67.15
N ARG A 50 35.90 16.14 -68.15
CA ARG A 50 34.91 15.10 -68.42
C ARG A 50 35.50 13.69 -68.57
N LYS A 51 34.66 12.72 -68.17
CA LYS A 51 34.39 11.41 -68.81
C LYS A 51 35.52 10.37 -68.88
N ASN A 52 35.33 9.26 -68.16
CA ASN A 52 35.02 7.94 -68.75
C ASN A 52 34.73 6.92 -67.63
N LYS A 53 33.49 6.44 -67.53
CA LYS A 53 33.01 5.12 -68.02
C LYS A 53 33.50 3.91 -67.20
N ASN A 54 32.59 3.46 -66.33
CA ASN A 54 32.18 2.07 -66.05
C ASN A 54 33.23 0.94 -66.13
N LYS A 55 33.51 0.32 -64.98
CA LYS A 55 33.57 -1.14 -64.85
C LYS A 55 32.99 -1.59 -63.51
N LYS A 56 32.26 -2.70 -63.56
CA LYS A 56 31.38 -3.30 -62.54
C LYS A 56 32.13 -3.99 -61.40
N GLN A 57 31.38 -4.12 -60.29
CA GLN A 57 31.41 -5.15 -59.23
C GLN A 57 32.42 -5.01 -58.07
N HIS A 58 31.92 -4.60 -56.90
CA HIS A 58 31.57 -5.54 -55.83
C HIS A 58 30.48 -4.91 -54.93
N ARG A 59 29.41 -5.65 -54.65
CA ARG A 59 28.28 -5.15 -53.84
C ARG A 59 28.59 -5.46 -52.38
N GLU A 60 29.24 -4.52 -51.69
CA GLU A 60 29.41 -4.61 -50.24
C GLU A 60 28.03 -4.60 -49.57
N TRP A 61 27.65 -5.72 -48.97
CA TRP A 61 26.52 -5.78 -48.04
C TRP A 61 26.83 -4.84 -46.88
N ARG A 62 26.11 -3.73 -46.80
CA ARG A 62 26.23 -2.79 -45.69
C ARG A 62 25.66 -3.45 -44.44
N CYS A 63 26.44 -3.42 -43.36
CA CYS A 63 26.11 -3.87 -42.00
C CYS A 63 24.66 -3.56 -41.55
N MET A 64 24.06 -2.48 -42.08
CA MET A 64 22.66 -2.13 -41.87
C MET A 64 21.65 -3.20 -42.33
N ASP A 65 21.84 -3.85 -43.48
CA ASP A 65 20.89 -4.86 -43.97
C ASP A 65 20.94 -6.14 -43.12
N SER A 66 22.12 -6.46 -42.57
CA SER A 66 22.31 -7.57 -41.64
C SER A 66 21.69 -7.27 -40.26
N CYS A 67 21.88 -6.07 -39.71
CA CYS A 67 21.23 -5.66 -38.46
C CYS A 67 19.70 -5.65 -38.57
N CYS A 68 19.14 -5.14 -39.68
CA CYS A 68 17.70 -5.17 -39.91
C CYS A 68 17.16 -6.60 -40.06
N TRP A 69 17.93 -7.51 -40.66
CA TRP A 69 17.59 -8.93 -40.73
C TRP A 69 17.63 -9.61 -39.37
N VAL A 70 18.63 -9.32 -38.53
CA VAL A 70 18.74 -9.87 -37.18
C VAL A 70 17.60 -9.36 -36.29
N ILE A 71 17.29 -8.06 -36.35
CA ILE A 71 16.15 -7.48 -35.61
C ILE A 71 14.84 -8.08 -36.12
N GLY A 72 14.67 -8.22 -37.43
CA GLY A 72 13.52 -8.89 -38.03
C GLY A 72 13.36 -10.33 -37.55
N TYR A 73 14.46 -11.08 -37.50
CA TYR A 73 14.47 -12.47 -37.03
C TYR A 73 14.19 -12.58 -35.53
N MET A 74 14.73 -11.67 -34.71
CA MET A 74 14.44 -11.60 -33.28
C MET A 74 12.96 -11.26 -33.02
N CYS A 75 12.40 -10.32 -33.79
CA CYS A 75 10.98 -9.98 -33.70
C CYS A 75 10.10 -11.15 -34.15
N THR A 76 10.38 -11.80 -35.28
CA THR A 76 9.56 -12.92 -35.76
C THR A 76 9.69 -14.15 -34.87
N THR A 77 10.87 -14.47 -34.35
CA THR A 77 11.05 -15.55 -33.38
C THR A 77 10.35 -15.24 -32.06
N CYS A 78 10.38 -14.00 -31.58
CA CYS A 78 9.64 -13.59 -30.38
C CYS A 78 8.12 -13.69 -30.60
N TRP A 79 7.62 -13.25 -31.77
CA TRP A 79 6.21 -13.39 -32.14
C TRP A 79 5.79 -14.85 -32.30
N VAL A 80 6.65 -15.71 -32.88
CA VAL A 80 6.41 -17.14 -33.00
C VAL A 80 6.45 -17.82 -31.63
N LEU A 81 7.37 -17.47 -30.74
CA LEU A 81 7.43 -17.98 -29.37
C LEU A 81 6.20 -17.55 -28.57
N MET A 82 5.75 -16.31 -28.71
CA MET A 82 4.51 -15.82 -28.11
C MET A 82 3.29 -16.53 -28.69
N PHE A 83 3.24 -16.72 -30.00
CA PHE A 83 2.18 -17.46 -30.67
C PHE A 83 2.16 -18.93 -30.23
N LEU A 84 3.32 -19.59 -30.14
CA LEU A 84 3.44 -20.95 -29.63
C LEU A 84 3.04 -21.02 -28.16
N TYR A 85 3.47 -20.07 -27.32
CA TYR A 85 3.07 -19.98 -25.91
C TYR A 85 1.55 -19.81 -25.74
N HIS A 86 0.91 -19.02 -26.61
CA HIS A 86 -0.54 -18.83 -26.60
C HIS A 86 -1.34 -19.95 -27.29
N SER A 87 -0.71 -20.68 -28.22
CA SER A 87 -1.36 -21.76 -29.01
C SER A 87 -1.12 -23.14 -28.44
N LEU A 88 -0.10 -23.32 -27.59
CA LEU A 88 0.10 -24.51 -26.79
C LEU A 88 -0.96 -24.50 -25.68
N PRO A 89 -1.95 -25.40 -25.71
CA PRO A 89 -2.85 -25.53 -24.57
C PRO A 89 -2.01 -25.92 -23.36
N ALA A 90 -2.31 -25.34 -22.19
CA ALA A 90 -1.62 -25.62 -20.92
C ALA A 90 -1.64 -27.11 -20.52
N THR A 91 -2.34 -27.95 -21.27
CA THR A 91 -2.41 -29.41 -21.15
C THR A 91 -1.24 -30.15 -21.80
N LEU A 92 -0.43 -29.51 -22.67
CA LEU A 92 0.65 -30.19 -23.40
C LEU A 92 1.87 -30.52 -22.54
N THR A 93 1.97 -29.92 -21.34
CA THR A 93 3.10 -30.13 -20.41
C THR A 93 2.86 -31.20 -19.36
N GLY A 94 1.73 -31.94 -19.41
CA GLY A 94 1.47 -33.08 -18.50
C GLY A 94 1.35 -32.72 -17.02
N PHE A 95 1.50 -31.44 -16.65
CA PHE A 95 1.24 -30.97 -15.30
C PHE A 95 -0.28 -30.89 -15.11
N PRO A 96 -0.86 -31.65 -14.16
CA PRO A 96 -2.26 -31.51 -13.85
C PRO A 96 -2.50 -30.08 -13.39
N VAL A 97 -3.30 -29.32 -14.14
CA VAL A 97 -3.78 -28.02 -13.66
C VAL A 97 -4.52 -28.31 -12.35
N PRO A 98 -4.13 -27.70 -11.22
CA PRO A 98 -4.80 -27.94 -9.95
C PRO A 98 -6.29 -27.66 -10.13
N GLU A 99 -7.12 -28.65 -9.85
CA GLU A 99 -8.57 -28.49 -9.90
C GLU A 99 -8.98 -27.37 -8.94
N SER A 100 -9.74 -26.39 -9.42
CA SER A 100 -10.17 -25.29 -8.56
C SER A 100 -11.16 -25.80 -7.50
N PRO A 101 -11.14 -25.28 -6.27
CA PRO A 101 -12.02 -25.75 -5.19
C PRO A 101 -13.50 -25.81 -5.60
N GLY A 102 -13.99 -24.83 -6.34
CA GLY A 102 -15.37 -24.78 -6.84
C GLY A 102 -15.71 -25.89 -7.85
N THR A 103 -14.77 -26.33 -8.68
CA THR A 103 -14.99 -27.47 -9.59
C THR A 103 -15.11 -28.77 -8.80
N ARG A 104 -14.22 -28.97 -7.82
CA ARG A 104 -14.25 -30.14 -6.94
C ARG A 104 -15.55 -30.21 -6.13
N LEU A 105 -15.94 -29.11 -5.49
CA LEU A 105 -17.18 -29.03 -4.72
C LEU A 105 -18.43 -29.23 -5.59
N LYS A 106 -18.40 -28.77 -6.85
CA LYS A 106 -19.47 -29.07 -7.81
C LYS A 106 -19.54 -30.55 -8.15
N ALA A 107 -18.40 -31.22 -8.33
CA ALA A 107 -18.34 -32.67 -8.57
C ALA A 107 -18.84 -33.48 -7.35
N GLU A 108 -18.65 -32.96 -6.13
CA GLU A 108 -19.24 -33.49 -4.90
C GLU A 108 -20.76 -33.20 -4.77
N GLY A 109 -21.35 -32.45 -5.71
CA GLY A 109 -22.79 -32.16 -5.73
C GLY A 109 -23.24 -31.01 -4.82
N LEU A 110 -22.33 -30.14 -4.35
CA LEU A 110 -22.69 -29.00 -3.52
C LEU A 110 -23.48 -27.95 -4.30
N THR A 111 -24.47 -27.35 -3.64
CA THR A 111 -25.32 -26.29 -4.17
C THR A 111 -25.47 -25.14 -3.17
N PRO A 112 -25.84 -23.93 -3.61
CA PRO A 112 -25.95 -22.76 -2.73
C PRO A 112 -27.15 -22.89 -1.79
N LEU A 113 -26.90 -22.77 -0.48
CA LEU A 113 -27.96 -22.78 0.54
C LEU A 113 -28.20 -21.40 1.14
N HIS A 114 -27.12 -20.72 1.54
CA HIS A 114 -27.18 -19.42 2.20
C HIS A 114 -26.66 -18.34 1.25
N PRO A 115 -27.35 -17.19 1.15
CA PRO A 115 -26.82 -16.05 0.41
C PRO A 115 -25.53 -15.52 1.06
N VAL A 116 -24.61 -15.00 0.26
CA VAL A 116 -23.28 -14.56 0.70
C VAL A 116 -23.11 -13.06 0.52
N VAL A 117 -22.64 -12.37 1.57
CA VAL A 117 -22.24 -10.96 1.51
C VAL A 117 -20.73 -10.86 1.75
N LEU A 118 -20.00 -10.36 0.77
CA LEU A 118 -18.57 -10.10 0.84
C LEU A 118 -18.36 -8.67 1.34
N VAL A 119 -17.49 -8.48 2.33
CA VAL A 119 -17.16 -7.16 2.88
C VAL A 119 -15.68 -6.86 2.64
N PRO A 120 -15.33 -5.96 1.71
CA PRO A 120 -13.96 -5.67 1.34
C PRO A 120 -13.18 -5.03 2.48
N GLY A 121 -11.85 -5.07 2.40
CA GLY A 121 -10.95 -4.36 3.31
C GLY A 121 -10.52 -3.00 2.75
N ILE A 122 -9.61 -2.34 3.46
CA ILE A 122 -9.01 -1.08 3.00
C ILE A 122 -8.40 -1.25 1.61
N VAL A 123 -8.51 -0.23 0.76
CA VAL A 123 -7.96 -0.20 -0.60
C VAL A 123 -8.44 -1.29 -1.57
N THR A 124 -9.38 -2.17 -1.20
CA THR A 124 -9.78 -3.30 -2.07
C THR A 124 -11.06 -3.07 -2.89
N GLY A 125 -11.78 -1.98 -2.62
CA GLY A 125 -12.94 -1.56 -3.40
C GLY A 125 -12.60 -0.44 -4.39
N GLY A 126 -13.16 -0.48 -5.60
CA GLY A 126 -13.00 0.59 -6.58
C GLY A 126 -13.64 1.91 -6.15
N LEU A 127 -13.00 3.04 -6.49
CA LEU A 127 -13.53 4.39 -6.30
C LEU A 127 -13.60 5.12 -7.64
N GLU A 128 -14.73 5.77 -7.92
CA GLU A 128 -14.98 6.52 -9.15
C GLU A 128 -15.22 8.02 -8.87
N LEU A 129 -14.83 8.86 -9.83
CA LEU A 129 -14.98 10.30 -9.74
C LEU A 129 -16.37 10.75 -10.21
N TRP A 130 -17.02 11.61 -9.43
CA TRP A 130 -18.31 12.24 -9.78
C TRP A 130 -18.19 13.75 -10.01
N GLU A 131 -17.24 14.39 -9.36
CA GLU A 131 -16.93 15.81 -9.52
C GLU A 131 -15.46 16.02 -9.18
N GLY A 132 -14.76 16.83 -9.95
CA GLY A 132 -13.33 17.07 -9.76
C GLY A 132 -12.91 18.44 -10.26
N ARG A 133 -11.70 18.83 -9.86
CA ARG A 133 -11.04 20.06 -10.31
C ARG A 133 -10.70 20.00 -11.80
N PRO A 134 -10.35 21.13 -12.44
CA PRO A 134 -9.96 21.16 -13.86
C PRO A 134 -8.86 20.14 -14.24
N CYS A 135 -7.96 19.80 -13.33
CA CYS A 135 -6.92 18.78 -13.60
C CYS A 135 -7.50 17.37 -13.83
N ALA A 136 -8.74 17.10 -13.40
CA ALA A 136 -9.45 15.82 -13.57
C ALA A 136 -10.47 15.86 -14.72
N GLU A 137 -10.36 16.85 -15.62
CA GLU A 137 -11.23 16.94 -16.80
C GLU A 137 -11.16 15.65 -17.63
N GLY A 138 -12.34 15.16 -18.05
CA GLY A 138 -12.50 13.91 -18.78
C GLY A 138 -12.46 12.64 -17.93
N LEU A 139 -12.43 12.75 -16.60
CA LEU A 139 -12.43 11.61 -15.66
C LEU A 139 -13.78 11.35 -14.98
N PHE A 140 -14.86 12.03 -15.39
CA PHE A 140 -16.20 11.77 -14.87
C PHE A 140 -16.58 10.28 -15.02
N ARG A 141 -17.00 9.68 -13.91
CA ARG A 141 -17.32 8.25 -13.73
C ARG A 141 -16.22 7.25 -14.11
N LYS A 142 -14.97 7.72 -14.23
CA LYS A 142 -13.82 6.84 -14.35
C LYS A 142 -13.33 6.43 -12.97
N ARG A 143 -12.80 5.21 -12.87
CA ARG A 143 -12.19 4.69 -11.64
C ARG A 143 -10.88 5.43 -11.40
N LEU A 144 -10.82 6.18 -10.31
CA LEU A 144 -9.57 6.73 -9.78
C LEU A 144 -8.80 5.66 -9.00
N TRP A 145 -9.51 4.68 -8.43
CA TRP A 145 -8.94 3.57 -7.69
C TRP A 145 -9.59 2.25 -8.12
N GLY A 146 -8.82 1.17 -8.23
CA GLY A 146 -9.33 -0.15 -8.64
C GLY A 146 -9.66 -0.27 -10.13
N GLY A 147 -8.82 0.31 -11.00
CA GLY A 147 -8.94 0.28 -12.46
C GLY A 147 -7.56 0.31 -13.14
N GLY A 148 -7.44 0.97 -14.29
CA GLY A 148 -6.13 1.18 -14.92
C GLY A 148 -5.30 2.21 -14.14
N PHE A 149 -4.06 1.86 -13.79
CA PHE A 149 -3.14 2.79 -13.10
C PHE A 149 -2.64 3.95 -13.97
N THR A 150 -3.13 4.09 -15.19
CA THR A 150 -2.68 5.10 -16.17
C THR A 150 -2.79 6.53 -15.64
N GLU A 151 -3.83 6.83 -14.87
CA GLU A 151 -4.05 8.18 -14.34
C GLU A 151 -3.09 8.54 -13.20
N ILE A 152 -2.62 7.54 -12.44
CA ILE A 152 -1.57 7.73 -11.42
C ILE A 152 -0.28 8.23 -12.09
N PHE A 153 0.10 7.60 -13.21
CA PHE A 153 1.31 7.97 -13.95
C PHE A 153 1.16 9.29 -14.72
N LYS A 154 -0.01 9.56 -15.28
CA LYS A 154 -0.23 10.79 -16.07
C LYS A 154 -0.36 12.04 -15.20
N ARG A 155 -1.04 11.95 -14.05
CA ARG A 155 -1.43 13.10 -13.23
C ARG A 155 -1.34 12.78 -11.72
N PRO A 156 -0.15 12.48 -11.16
CA PRO A 156 -0.01 11.99 -9.78
C PRO A 156 -0.53 12.97 -8.72
N LEU A 157 -0.23 14.26 -8.85
CA LEU A 157 -0.69 15.27 -7.88
C LEU A 157 -2.20 15.47 -7.94
N CYS A 158 -2.79 15.49 -9.14
CA CYS A 158 -4.23 15.57 -9.30
C CYS A 158 -4.92 14.35 -8.69
N TRP A 159 -4.36 13.15 -8.92
CA TRP A 159 -4.88 11.92 -8.33
C TRP A 159 -4.82 11.92 -6.80
N LEU A 160 -3.70 12.35 -6.21
CA LEU A 160 -3.55 12.48 -4.76
C LEU A 160 -4.53 13.49 -4.15
N GLU A 161 -4.74 14.62 -4.83
CA GLU A 161 -5.70 15.63 -4.41
C GLU A 161 -7.14 15.07 -4.39
N HIS A 162 -7.55 14.35 -5.44
CA HIS A 162 -8.90 13.80 -5.54
C HIS A 162 -9.15 12.62 -4.60
N LEU A 163 -8.10 11.89 -4.22
CA LEU A 163 -8.20 10.83 -3.22
C LEU A 163 -8.06 11.34 -1.78
N SER A 164 -7.58 12.56 -1.56
CA SER A 164 -7.49 13.13 -0.22
C SER A 164 -8.89 13.50 0.32
N LEU A 165 -9.07 13.36 1.63
CA LEU A 165 -10.24 13.84 2.36
C LEU A 165 -9.96 15.22 2.97
N ASN A 166 -11.02 15.93 3.32
CA ASN A 166 -10.94 17.20 4.02
C ASN A 166 -10.36 17.00 5.42
N ASN A 167 -9.35 17.82 5.77
CA ASN A 167 -8.59 17.65 7.00
C ASN A 167 -9.34 18.08 8.28
N GLU A 168 -10.53 18.68 8.16
CA GLU A 168 -11.39 19.04 9.30
C GLU A 168 -12.57 18.09 9.41
N THR A 169 -13.25 17.81 8.29
CA THR A 169 -14.50 17.03 8.31
C THR A 169 -14.31 15.53 8.10
N GLY A 170 -13.20 15.10 7.49
CA GLY A 170 -13.00 13.69 7.09
C GLY A 170 -13.94 13.26 5.96
N LEU A 171 -14.55 14.20 5.24
CA LEU A 171 -15.40 13.97 4.05
C LEU A 171 -14.68 14.43 2.77
N ASP A 172 -15.37 14.38 1.63
CA ASP A 172 -14.78 14.87 0.38
C ASP A 172 -14.47 16.39 0.46
N PRO A 173 -13.35 16.86 -0.11
CA PRO A 173 -13.07 18.30 -0.21
C PRO A 173 -14.08 19.04 -1.10
N PRO A 174 -14.31 20.36 -0.89
CA PRO A 174 -15.17 21.14 -1.76
C PRO A 174 -14.76 21.07 -3.24
N GLY A 175 -15.73 20.84 -4.13
CA GLY A 175 -15.51 20.70 -5.58
C GLY A 175 -14.93 19.35 -6.01
N ILE A 176 -14.87 18.37 -5.09
CA ILE A 176 -14.45 17.00 -5.36
C ILE A 176 -15.52 16.05 -4.82
N ARG A 177 -15.95 15.07 -5.61
CA ARG A 177 -16.83 13.98 -5.16
C ARG A 177 -16.34 12.67 -5.70
N VAL A 178 -16.03 11.74 -4.81
CA VAL A 178 -15.59 10.39 -5.14
C VAL A 178 -16.54 9.39 -4.48
N ARG A 179 -16.95 8.36 -5.20
CA ARG A 179 -17.93 7.37 -4.72
C ARG A 179 -17.40 5.95 -4.88
N ALA A 180 -17.83 5.08 -3.98
CA ALA A 180 -17.55 3.65 -4.11
C ALA A 180 -18.28 3.08 -5.32
N VAL A 181 -17.56 2.28 -6.11
CA VAL A 181 -18.16 1.56 -7.24
C VAL A 181 -19.12 0.49 -6.68
N PRO A 182 -20.38 0.42 -7.14
CA PRO A 182 -21.33 -0.57 -6.64
C PRO A 182 -21.17 -1.94 -7.33
N GLY A 183 -21.56 -3.00 -6.61
CA GLY A 183 -21.70 -4.36 -7.16
C GLY A 183 -20.42 -5.20 -7.15
N LEU A 184 -20.50 -6.42 -7.69
CA LEU A 184 -19.37 -7.38 -7.73
C LEU A 184 -18.16 -6.81 -8.51
N VAL A 185 -18.44 -6.02 -9.55
CA VAL A 185 -17.43 -5.35 -10.40
C VAL A 185 -16.53 -4.39 -9.59
N ALA A 186 -16.94 -3.99 -8.38
CA ALA A 186 -16.14 -3.14 -7.49
C ALA A 186 -14.83 -3.82 -7.04
N ALA A 187 -14.78 -5.16 -7.07
CA ALA A 187 -13.73 -5.94 -6.42
C ALA A 187 -13.24 -7.16 -7.23
N ASP A 188 -13.93 -7.53 -8.32
CA ASP A 188 -13.54 -8.67 -9.17
C ASP A 188 -12.14 -8.48 -9.78
N TYR A 189 -11.88 -7.31 -10.38
CA TYR A 189 -10.59 -7.00 -11.01
C TYR A 189 -10.11 -5.64 -10.53
N PHE A 190 -9.34 -5.66 -9.44
CA PHE A 190 -8.81 -4.45 -8.81
C PHE A 190 -7.75 -3.78 -9.71
N ALA A 191 -6.85 -4.56 -10.28
CA ALA A 191 -5.90 -4.14 -11.29
C ALA A 191 -5.36 -5.38 -12.04
N PRO A 192 -4.79 -5.23 -13.25
CA PRO A 192 -4.11 -6.33 -13.93
C PRO A 192 -3.07 -6.98 -13.00
N GLY A 193 -3.24 -8.28 -12.69
CA GLY A 193 -2.32 -9.04 -11.83
C GLY A 193 -2.59 -8.97 -10.32
N TYR A 194 -3.61 -8.24 -9.85
CA TYR A 194 -3.98 -8.19 -8.43
C TYR A 194 -5.45 -8.60 -8.22
N PHE A 195 -5.65 -9.87 -7.84
CA PHE A 195 -6.97 -10.50 -7.70
C PHE A 195 -7.29 -10.72 -6.22
N VAL A 196 -8.05 -9.81 -5.60
CA VAL A 196 -8.44 -9.97 -4.18
C VAL A 196 -9.65 -10.88 -4.03
N TRP A 197 -10.68 -10.67 -4.86
CA TRP A 197 -11.98 -11.35 -4.71
C TRP A 197 -12.38 -12.22 -5.90
N ALA A 198 -11.85 -11.96 -7.10
CA ALA A 198 -12.20 -12.71 -8.32
C ALA A 198 -12.12 -14.23 -8.15
N VAL A 199 -11.03 -14.73 -7.56
CA VAL A 199 -10.83 -16.18 -7.38
C VAL A 199 -11.92 -16.78 -6.49
N LEU A 200 -12.29 -16.11 -5.40
CA LEU A 200 -13.36 -16.58 -4.52
C LEU A 200 -14.72 -16.55 -5.23
N ILE A 201 -15.01 -15.45 -5.91
CA ILE A 201 -16.26 -15.22 -6.65
C ILE A 201 -16.42 -16.25 -7.78
N GLU A 202 -15.37 -16.55 -8.52
CA GLU A 202 -15.37 -17.57 -9.57
C GLU A 202 -15.64 -18.98 -9.00
N ASN A 203 -15.01 -19.33 -7.87
CA ASN A 203 -15.25 -20.63 -7.23
C ASN A 203 -16.66 -20.75 -6.65
N LEU A 204 -17.24 -19.68 -6.11
CA LEU A 204 -18.64 -19.65 -5.70
C LEU A 204 -19.58 -19.76 -6.90
N ALA A 205 -19.26 -19.09 -8.02
CA ALA A 205 -20.05 -19.18 -9.24
C ALA A 205 -20.10 -20.61 -9.80
N LYS A 206 -19.00 -21.36 -9.71
CA LYS A 206 -18.93 -22.76 -10.15
C LYS A 206 -19.93 -23.68 -9.43
N ILE A 207 -20.25 -23.40 -8.16
CA ILE A 207 -21.25 -24.14 -7.38
C ILE A 207 -22.66 -23.51 -7.43
N GLY A 208 -22.89 -22.51 -8.30
CA GLY A 208 -24.22 -21.95 -8.56
C GLY A 208 -24.54 -20.63 -7.87
N TYR A 209 -23.57 -19.96 -7.23
CA TYR A 209 -23.78 -18.58 -6.77
C TYR A 209 -23.80 -17.60 -7.95
N GLU A 210 -24.63 -16.57 -7.85
CA GLU A 210 -24.79 -15.51 -8.83
C GLU A 210 -25.25 -14.20 -8.16
N GLY A 211 -25.49 -13.13 -8.93
CA GLY A 211 -25.84 -11.81 -8.38
C GLY A 211 -27.10 -11.76 -7.49
N LYS A 212 -27.98 -12.77 -7.55
CA LYS A 212 -29.20 -12.85 -6.73
C LYS A 212 -28.95 -13.36 -5.30
N ASN A 213 -27.89 -14.15 -5.09
CA ASN A 213 -27.55 -14.77 -3.81
C ASN A 213 -26.11 -14.46 -3.37
N MET A 214 -25.41 -13.57 -4.09
CA MET A 214 -24.08 -13.08 -3.74
C MET A 214 -24.02 -11.56 -3.92
N HIS A 215 -23.44 -10.86 -2.93
CA HIS A 215 -23.31 -9.40 -2.95
C HIS A 215 -21.96 -8.95 -2.41
N MET A 216 -21.37 -7.92 -3.03
CA MET A 216 -20.19 -7.21 -2.52
C MET A 216 -20.62 -5.88 -1.91
N ALA A 217 -20.34 -5.68 -0.62
CA ALA A 217 -20.63 -4.44 0.07
C ALA A 217 -19.74 -3.32 -0.49
N ALA A 218 -20.36 -2.30 -1.05
CA ALA A 218 -19.65 -1.14 -1.61
C ALA A 218 -19.71 0.02 -0.61
N TYR A 219 -18.54 0.44 -0.14
CA TYR A 219 -18.37 1.60 0.73
C TYR A 219 -17.03 2.27 0.45
N ASP A 220 -16.93 3.56 0.78
CA ASP A 220 -15.68 4.30 0.63
C ASP A 220 -14.75 3.99 1.79
N TRP A 221 -13.76 3.15 1.51
CA TRP A 221 -12.81 2.68 2.50
C TRP A 221 -11.85 3.75 2.99
N ARG A 222 -11.92 5.01 2.52
CA ARG A 222 -11.12 6.14 3.07
C ARG A 222 -11.76 6.74 4.32
N LEU A 223 -13.10 6.72 4.39
CA LEU A 223 -13.88 7.40 5.43
C LEU A 223 -13.87 6.64 6.76
N SER A 224 -14.13 7.37 7.85
CA SER A 224 -14.56 6.74 9.10
C SER A 224 -15.86 5.96 8.91
N PHE A 225 -16.10 4.92 9.71
CA PHE A 225 -17.23 4.02 9.47
C PHE A 225 -18.58 4.75 9.59
N GLN A 226 -18.73 5.62 10.58
CA GLN A 226 -19.94 6.46 10.72
C GLN A 226 -20.08 7.46 9.55
N ASN A 227 -18.98 8.02 9.04
CA ASN A 227 -19.04 8.93 7.89
C ASN A 227 -19.47 8.22 6.60
N THR A 228 -19.27 6.91 6.47
CA THR A 228 -19.85 6.14 5.34
C THR A 228 -21.38 6.15 5.38
N GLU A 229 -21.98 6.17 6.57
CA GLU A 229 -23.42 6.32 6.73
C GLU A 229 -23.85 7.77 6.46
N ILE A 230 -23.21 8.74 7.10
CA ILE A 230 -23.57 10.17 6.94
C ILE A 230 -23.50 10.60 5.47
N ARG A 231 -22.44 10.23 4.74
CA ARG A 231 -22.24 10.67 3.35
C ARG A 231 -23.02 9.85 2.32
N ASP A 232 -22.97 8.53 2.43
CA ASP A 232 -23.43 7.62 1.37
C ASP A 232 -24.58 6.71 1.78
N GLN A 233 -24.99 6.76 3.05
CA GLN A 233 -25.95 5.83 3.66
C GLN A 233 -25.51 4.36 3.48
N ALA A 234 -24.19 4.11 3.54
CA ALA A 234 -23.61 2.82 3.21
C ALA A 234 -24.07 1.70 4.16
N LEU A 235 -24.21 1.99 5.46
CA LEU A 235 -24.67 1.01 6.45
C LEU A 235 -26.16 0.73 6.28
N THR A 236 -26.97 1.77 6.03
CA THR A 236 -28.39 1.64 5.69
C THR A 236 -28.59 0.80 4.42
N ARG A 237 -27.79 1.05 3.38
CA ARG A 237 -27.84 0.27 2.13
C ARG A 237 -27.44 -1.19 2.34
N LEU A 238 -26.43 -1.45 3.17
CA LEU A 238 -26.00 -2.81 3.53
C LEU A 238 -27.11 -3.55 4.31
N LYS A 239 -27.73 -2.89 5.29
CA LYS A 239 -28.89 -3.41 6.04
C LYS A 239 -30.01 -3.81 5.07
N SER A 240 -30.47 -2.87 4.24
CA SER A 240 -31.56 -3.12 3.28
C SER A 240 -31.22 -4.24 2.30
N LYS A 241 -29.95 -4.35 1.88
CA LYS A 241 -29.52 -5.43 0.98
C LYS A 241 -29.53 -6.80 1.66
N ILE A 242 -29.11 -6.88 2.92
CA ILE A 242 -29.15 -8.12 3.71
C ILE A 242 -30.61 -8.56 3.95
N GLU A 243 -31.49 -7.63 4.32
CA GLU A 243 -32.92 -7.90 4.49
C GLU A 243 -33.56 -8.40 3.19
N LEU A 244 -33.25 -7.75 2.07
CA LEU A 244 -33.71 -8.17 0.76
C LEU A 244 -33.21 -9.58 0.40
N MET A 245 -31.91 -9.84 0.59
CA MET A 245 -31.32 -11.16 0.31
C MET A 245 -31.93 -12.25 1.18
N TYR A 246 -32.24 -11.95 2.44
CA TYR A 246 -32.94 -12.87 3.33
C TYR A 246 -34.32 -13.25 2.76
N VAL A 247 -35.14 -12.27 2.35
CA VAL A 247 -36.48 -12.53 1.81
C VAL A 247 -36.42 -13.26 0.46
N THR A 248 -35.59 -12.81 -0.48
CA THR A 248 -35.55 -13.35 -1.85
C THR A 248 -34.88 -14.73 -1.94
N ASN A 249 -34.14 -15.15 -0.92
CA ASN A 249 -33.54 -16.48 -0.83
C ASN A 249 -34.31 -17.40 0.14
N GLY A 250 -35.63 -17.21 0.26
CA GLY A 250 -36.49 -18.10 1.03
C GLY A 250 -36.23 -18.06 2.54
N HIS A 251 -35.97 -16.87 3.09
CA HIS A 251 -35.70 -16.65 4.51
C HIS A 251 -34.44 -17.39 5.01
N LYS A 252 -33.48 -17.64 4.13
CA LYS A 252 -32.18 -18.17 4.50
C LYS A 252 -31.29 -17.02 4.98
N LYS A 253 -30.82 -17.14 6.22
CA LYS A 253 -29.87 -16.19 6.83
C LYS A 253 -28.60 -16.07 5.99
N VAL A 254 -28.03 -14.87 5.93
CA VAL A 254 -26.86 -14.51 5.13
C VAL A 254 -25.58 -14.99 5.80
N VAL A 255 -24.65 -15.55 5.03
CA VAL A 255 -23.26 -15.76 5.44
C VAL A 255 -22.45 -14.54 5.03
N VAL A 256 -21.73 -13.94 5.97
CA VAL A 256 -20.91 -12.74 5.70
C VAL A 256 -19.44 -13.13 5.67
N VAL A 257 -18.71 -12.68 4.64
CA VAL A 257 -17.28 -12.96 4.46
C VAL A 257 -16.52 -11.63 4.45
N PRO A 258 -16.18 -11.10 5.63
CA PRO A 258 -15.38 -9.88 5.73
C PRO A 258 -13.88 -10.17 5.65
N HIS A 259 -13.12 -9.25 5.05
CA HIS A 259 -11.66 -9.35 4.90
C HIS A 259 -10.92 -8.14 5.50
N SER A 260 -9.85 -8.39 6.25
CA SER A 260 -8.96 -7.35 6.78
C SER A 260 -9.75 -6.26 7.55
N MET A 261 -9.63 -4.98 7.18
CA MET A 261 -10.41 -3.88 7.75
C MET A 261 -11.93 -4.07 7.65
N GLY A 262 -12.41 -4.81 6.64
CA GLY A 262 -13.82 -5.14 6.46
C GLY A 262 -14.40 -5.92 7.63
N VAL A 263 -13.56 -6.64 8.38
CA VAL A 263 -13.98 -7.32 9.61
C VAL A 263 -14.36 -6.31 10.69
N ILE A 264 -13.56 -5.25 10.85
CA ILE A 264 -13.79 -4.19 11.81
C ILE A 264 -15.00 -3.33 11.38
N TYR A 265 -15.12 -3.06 10.07
CA TYR A 265 -16.28 -2.38 9.50
C TYR A 265 -17.57 -3.17 9.77
N PHE A 266 -17.53 -4.49 9.57
CA PHE A 266 -18.70 -5.34 9.83
C PHE A 266 -19.02 -5.47 11.33
N LEU A 267 -18.01 -5.48 12.21
CA LEU A 267 -18.21 -5.40 13.66
C LEU A 267 -18.97 -4.12 14.04
N HIS A 268 -18.55 -2.97 13.50
CA HIS A 268 -19.25 -1.71 13.68
C HIS A 268 -20.67 -1.76 13.11
N PHE A 269 -20.87 -2.33 11.92
CA PHE A 269 -22.19 -2.50 11.32
C PHE A 269 -23.15 -3.31 12.20
N MET A 270 -22.69 -4.41 12.82
CA MET A 270 -23.54 -5.23 13.69
C MET A 270 -24.04 -4.43 14.90
N LYS A 271 -23.20 -3.58 15.50
CA LYS A 271 -23.64 -2.70 16.58
C LYS A 271 -24.52 -1.56 16.09
N TRP A 272 -24.15 -0.95 14.97
CA TRP A 272 -24.91 0.11 14.36
C TRP A 272 -26.34 -0.36 14.03
N VAL A 273 -26.50 -1.52 13.39
CA VAL A 273 -27.81 -1.99 12.93
C VAL A 273 -28.75 -2.34 14.08
N GLU A 274 -28.24 -2.86 15.19
CA GLU A 274 -29.06 -3.20 16.36
C GLU A 274 -29.35 -1.99 17.26
N SER A 275 -28.56 -0.93 17.15
CA SER A 275 -28.72 0.30 17.93
C SER A 275 -29.88 1.17 17.42
N PRO A 276 -30.59 1.90 18.31
CA PRO A 276 -31.71 2.74 17.93
C PRO A 276 -31.29 3.98 17.14
N PRO A 277 -32.17 4.54 16.28
CA PRO A 277 -31.97 5.85 15.67
C PRO A 277 -31.90 6.96 16.75
N PRO A 278 -31.25 8.11 16.48
CA PRO A 278 -30.66 8.52 15.20
C PRO A 278 -29.21 8.02 14.98
N MET A 279 -28.60 7.39 15.98
CA MET A 279 -27.19 6.98 15.92
C MET A 279 -26.99 5.62 15.21
N GLY A 280 -27.90 4.68 15.44
CA GLY A 280 -27.92 3.36 14.83
C GLY A 280 -28.98 3.18 13.75
N GLY A 281 -28.98 2.01 13.14
CA GLY A 281 -29.84 1.63 12.01
C GLY A 281 -31.23 1.14 12.39
N GLY A 282 -31.57 1.03 13.68
CA GLY A 282 -32.93 0.72 14.14
C GLY A 282 -33.47 -0.64 13.68
N GLY A 283 -32.61 -1.64 13.51
CA GLY A 283 -33.00 -3.02 13.22
C GLY A 283 -33.53 -3.78 14.45
N GLY A 284 -33.20 -3.29 15.65
CA GLY A 284 -33.54 -3.92 16.93
C GLY A 284 -32.52 -4.99 17.37
N PRO A 285 -32.54 -5.41 18.64
CA PRO A 285 -31.51 -6.25 19.26
C PRO A 285 -31.45 -7.70 18.73
N SER A 286 -32.44 -8.11 17.95
CA SER A 286 -32.49 -9.44 17.34
C SER A 286 -32.18 -9.41 15.83
N TRP A 287 -31.75 -8.26 15.29
CA TRP A 287 -31.56 -8.12 13.85
C TRP A 287 -30.46 -9.04 13.33
N CYS A 288 -29.29 -9.09 13.99
CA CYS A 288 -28.22 -9.99 13.57
C CYS A 288 -28.65 -11.45 13.74
N ALA A 289 -29.30 -11.78 14.86
CA ALA A 289 -29.81 -13.13 15.11
C ALA A 289 -30.82 -13.59 14.04
N LYS A 290 -31.64 -12.66 13.50
CA LYS A 290 -32.62 -12.95 12.46
C LYS A 290 -31.98 -13.11 11.07
N HIS A 291 -31.05 -12.24 10.70
CA HIS A 291 -30.57 -12.14 9.31
C HIS A 291 -29.21 -12.78 9.05
N ILE A 292 -28.35 -12.95 10.06
CA ILE A 292 -26.97 -13.43 9.89
C ILE A 292 -26.87 -14.90 10.33
N LYS A 293 -26.32 -15.74 9.46
CA LYS A 293 -26.07 -17.18 9.73
C LYS A 293 -24.73 -17.40 10.40
N ALA A 294 -23.70 -16.83 9.79
CA ALA A 294 -22.30 -17.02 10.17
C ALA A 294 -21.46 -15.89 9.57
N ILE A 295 -20.31 -15.63 10.19
CA ILE A 295 -19.31 -14.67 9.74
C ILE A 295 -18.00 -15.42 9.54
N MET A 296 -17.45 -15.36 8.33
CA MET A 296 -16.22 -16.04 7.94
C MET A 296 -15.12 -15.01 7.71
N ASN A 297 -14.42 -14.65 8.79
CA ASN A 297 -13.37 -13.64 8.75
C ASN A 297 -12.15 -14.14 7.96
N ILE A 298 -11.68 -13.33 7.00
CA ILE A 298 -10.42 -13.56 6.28
C ILE A 298 -9.40 -12.53 6.75
N GLY A 299 -8.33 -12.97 7.41
CA GLY A 299 -7.28 -12.09 7.94
C GLY A 299 -7.81 -10.95 8.83
N PRO A 300 -8.57 -11.25 9.90
CA PRO A 300 -9.17 -10.24 10.75
C PRO A 300 -8.12 -9.35 11.44
N ALA A 301 -8.29 -8.04 11.35
CA ALA A 301 -7.43 -7.05 11.98
C ALA A 301 -8.04 -6.44 13.26
N PHE A 302 -8.72 -7.25 14.07
CA PHE A 302 -9.48 -6.81 15.26
C PHE A 302 -8.68 -5.86 16.17
N LEU A 303 -7.47 -6.27 16.53
CA LEU A 303 -6.59 -5.52 17.44
C LEU A 303 -5.73 -4.47 16.71
N GLY A 304 -5.90 -4.30 15.39
CA GLY A 304 -5.03 -3.47 14.56
C GLY A 304 -3.81 -4.22 14.03
N VAL A 305 -2.96 -3.51 13.28
CA VAL A 305 -1.73 -4.02 12.69
C VAL A 305 -0.61 -2.98 12.79
N PRO A 306 0.62 -3.35 13.22
CA PRO A 306 1.74 -2.41 13.27
C PRO A 306 2.08 -1.76 11.92
N LYS A 307 1.79 -2.43 10.79
CA LYS A 307 1.94 -1.88 9.43
C LYS A 307 1.13 -0.60 9.20
N ALA A 308 0.01 -0.39 9.91
CA ALA A 308 -0.77 0.86 9.77
C ALA A 308 0.04 2.07 10.25
N VAL A 309 0.92 1.87 11.23
CA VAL A 309 1.80 2.91 11.78
C VAL A 309 2.84 3.34 10.75
N SER A 310 3.54 2.39 10.13
CA SER A 310 4.51 2.70 9.08
C SER A 310 3.85 3.38 7.88
N ASN A 311 2.60 3.03 7.56
CA ASN A 311 1.87 3.72 6.49
C ASN A 311 1.65 5.22 6.80
N ILE A 312 1.30 5.58 8.04
CA ILE A 312 1.06 6.97 8.46
C ILE A 312 2.35 7.80 8.53
N PHE A 313 3.47 7.21 8.98
CA PHE A 313 4.72 7.91 9.21
C PHE A 313 5.67 7.92 8.02
N SER A 314 5.78 6.82 7.27
CA SER A 314 6.78 6.65 6.23
C SER A 314 6.20 6.29 4.86
N ALA A 315 4.88 6.10 4.76
CA ALA A 315 4.22 5.53 3.58
C ALA A 315 4.89 4.21 3.11
N GLU A 316 5.48 3.47 4.05
CA GLU A 316 6.16 2.20 3.79
C GLU A 316 5.14 1.06 3.83
N GLY A 317 4.39 0.93 2.73
CA GLY A 317 3.63 -0.29 2.43
C GLY A 317 4.48 -1.24 1.58
N LYS A 318 4.38 -2.56 1.80
CA LYS A 318 4.91 -3.58 0.87
C LYS A 318 4.43 -3.35 -0.57
N ASP A 319 3.22 -2.78 -0.70
CA ASP A 319 2.57 -2.43 -1.96
C ASP A 319 3.20 -1.19 -2.62
N VAL A 320 3.67 -0.22 -1.82
CA VAL A 320 4.49 0.92 -2.28
C VAL A 320 5.91 0.46 -2.62
N ALA A 321 6.46 -0.50 -1.87
CA ALA A 321 7.75 -1.12 -2.20
C ALA A 321 7.67 -1.94 -3.51
N TYR A 322 6.53 -2.57 -3.80
CA TYR A 322 6.28 -3.27 -5.06
C TYR A 322 6.16 -2.30 -6.24
N ILE A 323 5.42 -1.19 -6.07
CA ILE A 323 5.37 -0.10 -7.06
C ILE A 323 6.78 0.51 -7.28
N ARG A 324 7.56 0.73 -6.21
CA ARG A 324 8.97 1.16 -6.29
C ARG A 324 9.88 0.15 -6.99
N ALA A 325 9.56 -1.15 -6.92
CA ALA A 325 10.35 -2.22 -7.54
C ALA A 325 9.97 -2.46 -9.02
N MET A 326 8.74 -2.14 -9.42
CA MET A 326 8.26 -2.33 -10.78
C MET A 326 8.72 -1.26 -11.78
N ASP A 327 8.98 -0.03 -11.31
CA ASP A 327 9.51 1.03 -12.17
C ASP A 327 10.51 1.92 -11.40
N PRO A 328 11.81 1.58 -11.45
CA PRO A 328 12.86 2.39 -10.86
C PRO A 328 12.95 3.80 -11.47
N GLY A 329 12.61 3.96 -12.76
CA GLY A 329 12.93 5.14 -13.56
C GLY A 329 11.98 6.32 -13.39
N VAL A 330 10.71 6.09 -13.02
CA VAL A 330 9.73 7.17 -12.75
C VAL A 330 10.00 7.88 -11.41
N LEU A 331 10.79 7.26 -10.52
CA LEU A 331 11.12 7.78 -9.18
C LEU A 331 12.58 8.26 -9.04
N ASP A 332 13.36 8.28 -10.12
CA ASP A 332 14.80 8.60 -10.11
C ASP A 332 15.13 10.11 -10.06
N SER A 333 14.13 10.99 -10.11
CA SER A 333 14.34 12.42 -9.83
C SER A 333 14.17 12.67 -8.33
N GLU A 334 15.29 12.78 -7.60
CA GLU A 334 15.33 12.93 -6.13
C GLU A 334 14.39 14.03 -5.59
N ILE A 335 14.13 15.08 -6.37
CA ILE A 335 13.26 16.22 -6.02
C ILE A 335 11.78 15.87 -6.17
N LEU A 336 11.39 15.26 -7.30
CA LEU A 336 10.02 14.80 -7.54
C LEU A 336 9.64 13.69 -6.56
N ARG A 337 10.63 12.87 -6.17
CA ARG A 337 10.51 11.79 -5.18
C ARG A 337 10.14 12.31 -3.79
N LEU A 338 10.77 13.40 -3.33
CA LEU A 338 10.51 14.00 -2.01
C LEU A 338 9.13 14.67 -1.98
N GLN A 339 8.84 15.53 -2.96
CA GLN A 339 7.56 16.21 -3.05
C GLN A 339 6.41 15.21 -3.20
N THR A 340 6.54 14.18 -4.04
CA THR A 340 5.48 13.17 -4.21
C THR A 340 5.27 12.35 -2.93
N LEU A 341 6.33 12.02 -2.19
CA LEU A 341 6.22 11.29 -0.94
C LEU A 341 5.49 12.10 0.14
N GLU A 342 5.78 13.39 0.27
CA GLU A 342 5.08 14.30 1.19
C GLU A 342 3.58 14.37 0.86
N HIS A 343 3.22 14.44 -0.43
CA HIS A 343 1.83 14.43 -0.87
C HIS A 343 1.14 13.09 -0.60
N VAL A 344 1.85 11.97 -0.76
CA VAL A 344 1.34 10.62 -0.43
C VAL A 344 1.10 10.47 1.07
N MET A 345 2.04 10.93 1.91
CA MET A 345 1.88 10.92 3.37
C MET A 345 0.69 11.80 3.78
N ARG A 346 0.56 12.99 3.17
CA ARG A 346 -0.58 13.89 3.39
C ARG A 346 -1.90 13.20 3.04
N ALA A 347 -2.01 12.64 1.84
CA ALA A 347 -3.24 11.95 1.42
C ALA A 347 -3.57 10.78 2.35
N SER A 348 -2.58 9.97 2.71
CA SER A 348 -2.76 8.82 3.61
C SER A 348 -3.27 9.23 5.00
N ARG A 349 -2.82 10.38 5.53
CA ARG A 349 -3.30 10.94 6.82
C ARG A 349 -4.70 11.52 6.78
N THR A 350 -5.27 11.71 5.59
CA THR A 350 -6.68 12.09 5.46
C THR A 350 -7.59 10.88 5.45
N TRP A 351 -7.08 9.66 5.20
CA TRP A 351 -7.86 8.43 5.18
C TRP A 351 -8.10 7.91 6.61
N ASP A 352 -9.10 8.48 7.27
CA ASP A 352 -9.43 8.22 8.68
C ASP A 352 -9.66 6.72 8.97
N SER A 353 -10.09 5.92 7.99
CA SER A 353 -10.23 4.48 8.15
C SER A 353 -8.94 3.75 8.52
N ILE A 354 -7.76 4.26 8.13
CA ILE A 354 -6.46 3.69 8.51
C ILE A 354 -6.31 3.70 10.02
N VAL A 355 -6.86 4.70 10.70
CA VAL A 355 -6.77 4.82 12.16
C VAL A 355 -7.52 3.66 12.84
N SER A 356 -8.56 3.09 12.22
CA SER A 356 -9.21 1.86 12.72
C SER A 356 -8.28 0.64 12.77
N LEU A 357 -7.18 0.67 12.01
CA LEU A 357 -6.17 -0.39 11.93
C LEU A 357 -4.97 -0.15 12.86
N LEU A 358 -4.94 0.96 13.63
CA LEU A 358 -3.91 1.15 14.64
C LEU A 358 -4.04 0.11 15.78
N PRO A 359 -2.92 -0.26 16.42
CA PRO A 359 -2.90 -1.14 17.58
C PRO A 359 -3.90 -0.72 18.67
N LYS A 360 -4.74 -1.66 19.11
CA LYS A 360 -5.71 -1.49 20.19
C LYS A 360 -5.26 -2.25 21.43
N GLY A 361 -5.55 -1.70 22.60
CA GLY A 361 -5.24 -2.27 23.90
C GLY A 361 -3.85 -1.93 24.45
N GLY A 362 -3.12 -1.03 23.79
CA GLY A 362 -1.84 -0.51 24.26
C GLY A 362 -0.83 -1.59 24.61
N ASP A 363 -0.02 -1.31 25.62
CA ASP A 363 1.10 -2.19 26.01
C ASP A 363 0.61 -3.51 26.65
N ALA A 364 -0.63 -3.57 27.13
CA ALA A 364 -1.22 -4.78 27.70
C ALA A 364 -1.41 -5.88 26.65
N ILE A 365 -1.70 -5.50 25.41
CA ILE A 365 -1.90 -6.44 24.28
C ILE A 365 -0.64 -6.57 23.44
N TRP A 366 0.00 -5.46 23.10
CA TRP A 366 1.10 -5.44 22.13
C TRP A 366 2.49 -5.50 22.75
N GLY A 367 2.55 -5.54 24.08
CA GLY A 367 3.79 -5.51 24.82
C GLY A 367 4.40 -4.12 24.92
N ASN A 368 5.57 -4.08 25.55
CA ASN A 368 6.27 -2.84 25.88
C ASN A 368 7.70 -2.88 25.31
N LEU A 369 8.60 -2.04 25.82
CA LEU A 369 9.99 -1.99 25.32
C LEU A 369 10.76 -3.30 25.54
N ASP A 370 10.35 -4.11 26.52
CA ASP A 370 11.05 -5.28 27.04
C ASP A 370 10.44 -6.61 26.59
N TRP A 371 9.14 -6.65 26.34
CA TRP A 371 8.42 -7.87 26.01
C TRP A 371 7.40 -7.65 24.89
N SER A 372 7.12 -8.71 24.13
CA SER A 372 6.02 -8.79 23.17
C SER A 372 5.34 -10.17 23.20
N PRO A 373 4.07 -10.27 22.77
CA PRO A 373 3.38 -11.57 22.64
C PRO A 373 4.12 -12.57 21.75
N GLU A 374 4.94 -12.07 20.83
CA GLU A 374 5.68 -12.85 19.84
C GLU A 374 6.98 -13.43 20.42
N ASP A 375 7.40 -12.97 21.60
CA ASP A 375 8.59 -13.47 22.27
C ASP A 375 8.42 -14.95 22.61
N GLY A 376 9.39 -15.77 22.19
CA GLY A 376 9.34 -17.23 22.36
C GLY A 376 8.75 -17.99 21.17
N HIS A 377 8.18 -17.29 20.18
CA HIS A 377 7.77 -17.89 18.91
C HIS A 377 8.90 -17.76 17.86
N SER A 378 9.68 -18.82 17.63
CA SER A 378 10.61 -18.86 16.50
C SER A 378 9.85 -19.03 15.19
N CYS A 379 9.97 -18.08 14.28
CA CYS A 379 9.59 -18.27 12.87
C CYS A 379 10.60 -19.24 12.22
N ASP A 380 10.45 -20.54 12.48
CA ASP A 380 11.12 -21.56 11.69
C ASP A 380 10.45 -21.59 10.32
N LEU A 381 10.98 -20.78 9.39
CA LEU A 381 10.66 -20.89 7.97
C LEU A 381 11.20 -22.23 7.46
N ALA A 382 10.53 -23.32 7.83
CA ALA A 382 10.67 -24.59 7.15
C ALA A 382 10.20 -24.34 5.71
N LYS A 383 11.15 -24.21 4.79
CA LYS A 383 10.89 -24.41 3.36
C LYS A 383 10.38 -25.84 3.20
N LYS A 384 9.08 -26.09 3.41
CA LYS A 384 8.42 -27.27 2.86
C LYS A 384 8.35 -27.05 1.35
N GLY A 385 9.43 -27.40 0.67
CA GLY A 385 9.42 -27.60 -0.76
C GLY A 385 8.39 -28.68 -1.06
N TYR A 386 7.28 -28.31 -1.68
CA TYR A 386 6.45 -29.26 -2.40
C TYR A 386 7.24 -29.68 -3.66
N LEU A 387 8.15 -30.64 -3.47
CA LEU A 387 8.70 -31.47 -4.53
C LEU A 387 8.09 -32.86 -4.33
N GLN A 388 7.03 -33.15 -5.08
CA GLN A 388 6.54 -34.50 -5.23
C GLN A 388 7.55 -35.28 -6.08
N THR A 389 8.15 -36.28 -5.42
CA THR A 389 8.71 -37.54 -5.92
C THR A 389 8.67 -37.82 -7.43
N SER A 390 9.85 -38.00 -8.03
CA SER A 390 10.11 -39.13 -8.94
C SER A 390 11.62 -39.34 -9.15
N GLY A 391 12.07 -40.58 -8.99
CA GLY A 391 13.26 -41.12 -9.66
C GLY A 391 14.60 -41.00 -8.93
N ASP A 392 15.17 -42.16 -8.61
CA ASP A 392 16.48 -42.40 -8.01
C ASP A 392 17.63 -41.53 -8.56
N THR A 393 18.47 -41.03 -7.65
CA THR A 393 19.94 -41.08 -7.79
C THR A 393 20.60 -40.69 -6.47
N ASN A 394 21.45 -41.57 -5.96
CA ASN A 394 22.32 -41.34 -4.81
C ASN A 394 23.20 -40.10 -5.03
N PHE A 395 22.93 -39.02 -4.29
CA PHE A 395 23.89 -37.94 -4.08
C PHE A 395 24.09 -37.73 -2.58
N ASN A 396 25.35 -37.75 -2.18
CA ASN A 396 25.83 -37.73 -0.82
C ASN A 396 25.21 -36.60 0.03
N ASN A 397 24.72 -36.99 1.21
CA ASN A 397 24.45 -36.13 2.34
C ASN A 397 25.62 -35.17 2.60
N ARG A 398 25.41 -33.88 2.35
CA ARG A 398 26.04 -32.72 3.01
C ARG A 398 25.44 -31.44 2.42
N ASP A 399 24.18 -31.17 2.76
CA ASP A 399 23.72 -29.78 2.78
C ASP A 399 22.96 -29.60 4.08
N GLU A 400 23.64 -28.99 5.04
CA GLU A 400 23.04 -28.51 6.28
C GLU A 400 21.81 -27.68 5.91
N ASN A 401 20.68 -28.04 6.52
CA ASN A 401 19.49 -27.21 6.59
C ASN A 401 19.91 -25.77 6.96
N ARG A 402 20.09 -24.89 5.97
CA ARG A 402 20.19 -23.45 6.20
C ARG A 402 18.82 -22.94 6.61
N VAL A 403 18.45 -23.24 7.85
CA VAL A 403 17.44 -22.52 8.59
C VAL A 403 17.92 -21.07 8.61
N PHE A 404 17.16 -20.15 8.01
CA PHE A 404 17.34 -18.72 8.25
C PHE A 404 16.94 -18.45 9.70
N GLN A 405 17.82 -18.77 10.64
CA GLN A 405 17.67 -18.32 12.01
C GLN A 405 17.90 -16.81 12.00
N VAL A 406 16.86 -16.05 12.34
CA VAL A 406 17.02 -14.65 12.72
C VAL A 406 17.90 -14.67 13.98
N LYS A 407 19.19 -14.36 13.82
CA LYS A 407 20.24 -14.55 14.83
C LYS A 407 20.08 -13.67 16.09
N GLU A 408 19.17 -12.70 16.08
CA GLU A 408 19.05 -11.68 17.12
C GLU A 408 17.58 -11.56 17.55
N PRO A 409 17.29 -11.54 18.87
CA PRO A 409 15.91 -11.42 19.36
C PRO A 409 15.35 -10.06 18.94
N VAL A 410 14.35 -10.08 18.07
CA VAL A 410 13.65 -8.88 17.61
C VAL A 410 12.63 -8.47 18.67
N LYS A 411 12.67 -7.21 19.09
CA LYS A 411 11.77 -6.68 20.13
C LYS A 411 10.49 -6.15 19.51
N TYR A 412 9.52 -7.03 19.26
CA TYR A 412 8.29 -6.67 18.54
C TYR A 412 7.36 -5.71 19.30
N GLY A 413 7.51 -5.58 20.62
CA GLY A 413 6.75 -4.61 21.43
C GLY A 413 7.15 -3.15 21.14
N ARG A 414 8.30 -2.94 20.47
CA ARG A 414 8.74 -1.64 19.95
C ARG A 414 8.16 -1.42 18.55
N ILE A 415 6.94 -0.90 18.49
CA ILE A 415 6.21 -0.60 17.25
C ILE A 415 7.01 0.32 16.31
N ILE A 416 7.70 1.33 16.86
CA ILE A 416 8.65 2.16 16.13
C ILE A 416 10.00 2.10 16.84
N SER A 417 11.08 1.94 16.07
CA SER A 417 12.46 2.09 16.56
C SER A 417 13.29 2.92 15.59
N PHE A 418 13.88 4.01 16.07
CA PHE A 418 14.76 4.87 15.26
C PHE A 418 16.18 4.31 15.23
N GLY A 419 16.45 3.50 14.20
CA GLY A 419 17.77 2.92 13.92
C GLY A 419 17.90 1.46 14.36
N LYS A 420 18.78 0.71 13.67
CA LYS A 420 18.99 -0.72 13.91
C LYS A 420 19.53 -0.98 15.33
N GLU A 421 20.51 -0.20 15.77
CA GLU A 421 21.08 -0.30 17.12
C GLU A 421 19.99 -0.13 18.19
N THR A 422 19.15 0.88 18.06
CA THR A 422 18.02 1.13 18.95
C THR A 422 17.03 -0.02 19.02
N SER A 423 16.77 -0.70 17.90
CA SER A 423 15.89 -1.89 17.90
C SER A 423 16.46 -3.06 18.72
N GLN A 424 17.79 -3.08 18.93
CA GLN A 424 18.52 -4.18 19.57
C GLN A 424 18.95 -3.87 21.01
N ILE A 425 19.13 -2.59 21.36
CA ILE A 425 19.57 -2.13 22.68
C ILE A 425 18.62 -2.58 23.81
N SER A 426 19.18 -2.89 25.00
CA SER A 426 18.42 -3.22 26.21
C SER A 426 17.57 -2.03 26.68
N SER A 427 16.34 -2.25 27.15
CA SER A 427 15.41 -1.14 27.43
C SER A 427 15.83 -0.19 28.57
N PRO A 428 16.61 -0.60 29.59
CA PRO A 428 17.16 0.34 30.59
C PRO A 428 18.10 1.39 29.99
N GLN A 429 18.65 1.13 28.79
CA GLN A 429 19.54 2.04 28.08
C GLN A 429 18.80 2.97 27.10
N LEU A 430 17.47 2.87 27.02
CA LEU A 430 16.64 3.75 26.20
C LEU A 430 16.20 4.97 27.03
N PRO A 431 16.30 6.19 26.47
CA PRO A 431 15.70 7.38 27.07
C PRO A 431 14.19 7.16 27.26
N ARG A 432 13.67 7.50 28.44
CA ARG A 432 12.24 7.61 28.71
C ARG A 432 11.92 9.08 28.84
N HIS A 433 11.47 9.70 27.75
CA HIS A 433 10.97 11.07 27.80
C HIS A 433 9.45 11.05 27.92
N ASP A 434 8.92 11.75 28.92
CA ASP A 434 7.48 11.93 29.04
C ASP A 434 7.02 12.95 27.99
N PHE A 435 5.96 12.64 27.26
CA PHE A 435 5.47 13.51 26.18
C PHE A 435 4.99 14.86 26.69
N LYS A 436 4.71 14.97 28.00
CA LYS A 436 4.35 16.21 28.70
C LYS A 436 5.47 17.25 28.70
N ASP A 437 6.72 16.86 28.42
CA ASP A 437 7.89 17.75 28.36
C ASP A 437 8.19 18.24 26.92
N LEU A 438 7.33 17.94 25.94
CA LEU A 438 7.44 18.60 24.64
C LEU A 438 6.97 20.05 24.78
N PRO A 439 7.72 21.01 24.22
CA PRO A 439 7.26 22.40 24.22
C PRO A 439 5.88 22.43 23.55
N ASN A 440 4.95 23.19 24.11
CA ASN A 440 3.80 23.65 23.33
C ASN A 440 4.33 24.18 22.00
N LYS A 441 3.61 23.96 20.89
CA LYS A 441 3.96 24.58 19.60
C LYS A 441 4.20 26.07 19.84
N ASP A 442 5.46 26.48 19.99
CA ASP A 442 5.80 27.88 20.11
C ASP A 442 5.30 28.54 18.83
N SER A 443 4.59 29.65 19.00
CA SER A 443 3.97 30.41 17.92
C SER A 443 4.94 30.49 16.74
N ALA A 444 4.51 29.92 15.60
CA ALA A 444 5.31 29.80 14.40
C ALA A 444 6.12 31.09 14.15
N THR A 445 7.44 31.00 14.27
CA THR A 445 8.30 32.00 13.62
C THR A 445 7.98 31.92 12.14
N ASN A 446 7.35 32.98 11.62
CA ASN A 446 7.00 33.16 10.22
C ASN A 446 8.25 32.97 9.35
N PHE A 447 8.50 31.75 8.90
CA PHE A 447 9.41 31.49 7.79
C PHE A 447 8.70 31.98 6.54
N THR A 448 9.13 33.13 6.03
CA THR A 448 8.76 33.61 4.70
C THR A 448 9.34 32.66 3.66
N SER A 449 8.57 31.66 3.21
CA SER A 449 8.89 30.89 2.01
C SER A 449 7.99 31.31 0.85
N SER A 450 8.54 31.20 -0.36
CA SER A 450 7.97 31.72 -1.61
C SER A 450 6.62 31.09 -1.96
N CYS A 451 5.70 31.90 -2.50
CA CYS A 451 4.45 31.45 -3.11
C CYS A 451 4.66 30.23 -4.01
N GLY A 452 4.21 29.05 -3.56
CA GLY A 452 4.26 27.81 -4.33
C GLY A 452 4.57 26.54 -3.53
N GLU A 453 5.15 26.65 -2.33
CA GLU A 453 5.41 25.49 -1.47
C GLU A 453 4.17 25.12 -0.63
N VAL A 454 3.82 23.84 -0.64
CA VAL A 454 2.63 23.29 0.03
C VAL A 454 2.92 23.16 1.52
N TRP A 455 2.21 23.93 2.35
CA TRP A 455 2.33 23.90 3.81
C TRP A 455 1.65 22.66 4.39
N THR A 456 2.37 21.84 5.14
CA THR A 456 1.88 20.65 5.86
C THR A 456 2.01 20.80 7.37
N GLU A 457 1.30 19.98 8.15
CA GLU A 457 1.50 19.88 9.61
C GLU A 457 2.94 19.48 9.98
N TYR A 458 3.68 18.83 9.06
CA TYR A 458 5.11 18.55 9.21
C TYR A 458 5.97 19.82 9.13
N ASP A 459 5.56 20.81 8.35
CA ASP A 459 6.26 22.09 8.26
C ASP A 459 5.98 22.98 9.48
N GLU A 460 4.93 22.67 10.26
CA GLU A 460 4.67 23.26 11.57
C GLU A 460 5.51 22.62 12.70
N LEU A 461 6.19 21.48 12.45
CA LEU A 461 7.07 20.85 13.43
C LEU A 461 8.43 21.55 13.42
N SER A 462 8.80 22.15 14.55
CA SER A 462 10.13 22.76 14.71
C SER A 462 11.24 21.69 14.60
N ARG A 463 12.46 22.11 14.19
CA ARG A 463 13.62 21.20 14.18
C ARG A 463 13.89 20.59 15.55
N GLU A 464 13.60 21.33 16.62
CA GLU A 464 13.76 20.88 18.00
C GLU A 464 12.73 19.79 18.36
N SER A 465 11.48 19.95 17.92
CA SER A 465 10.43 18.94 18.05
C SER A 465 10.81 17.62 17.38
N ILE A 466 11.35 17.68 16.15
CA ILE A 466 11.83 16.49 15.43
C ILE A 466 12.98 15.83 16.20
N ARG A 467 13.91 16.63 16.74
CA ARG A 467 15.03 16.13 17.52
C ARG A 467 14.54 15.37 18.76
N LYS A 468 13.61 15.94 19.54
CA LYS A 468 13.01 15.30 20.73
C LYS A 468 12.30 13.97 20.38
N ILE A 469 11.57 13.90 19.26
CA ILE A 469 10.97 12.64 18.78
C ILE A 469 12.05 11.57 18.56
N THR A 470 13.14 11.95 17.89
CA THR A 470 14.23 11.01 17.61
C THR A 470 15.03 10.62 18.84
N GLU A 471 15.09 11.48 19.86
CA GLU A 471 15.74 11.23 21.15
C GLU A 471 14.99 10.19 22.00
N ASN A 472 13.66 10.11 21.90
CA ASN A 472 12.89 9.07 22.60
C ASN A 472 13.14 7.65 22.04
N LYS A 473 13.82 7.54 20.88
CA LYS A 473 14.41 6.33 20.28
C LYS A 473 13.45 5.19 19.91
N ALA A 474 12.49 4.80 20.74
CA ALA A 474 11.53 3.74 20.47
C ALA A 474 10.13 4.09 21.02
N TYR A 475 9.08 3.59 20.36
CA TYR A 475 7.69 3.80 20.73
C TYR A 475 6.95 2.47 20.79
N THR A 476 6.13 2.33 21.82
CA THR A 476 5.24 1.18 22.08
C THR A 476 3.83 1.46 21.54
N ALA A 477 2.91 0.49 21.63
CA ALA A 477 1.53 0.70 21.22
C ALA A 477 0.82 1.78 22.06
N GLN A 478 1.17 1.94 23.34
CA GLN A 478 0.63 3.00 24.19
C GLN A 478 1.15 4.39 23.77
N THR A 479 2.47 4.55 23.72
CA THR A 479 3.14 5.85 23.47
C THR A 479 3.02 6.33 22.03
N LEU A 480 2.65 5.43 21.11
CA LEU A 480 2.36 5.74 19.71
C LEU A 480 1.25 6.79 19.54
N PHE A 481 0.19 6.73 20.33
CA PHE A 481 -0.93 7.66 20.19
C PHE A 481 -0.53 9.08 20.58
N ASP A 482 0.33 9.24 21.58
CA ASP A 482 0.88 10.54 21.96
C ASP A 482 1.79 11.10 20.86
N LEU A 483 2.61 10.23 20.24
CA LEU A 483 3.40 10.60 19.07
C LEU A 483 2.50 11.07 17.91
N LEU A 484 1.40 10.37 17.64
CA LEU A 484 0.48 10.72 16.56
C LEU A 484 -0.27 12.02 16.86
N ARG A 485 -0.71 12.26 18.10
CA ARG A 485 -1.33 13.53 18.51
C ARG A 485 -0.37 14.69 18.31
N PHE A 486 0.93 14.46 18.52
CA PHE A 486 1.94 15.47 18.31
C PHE A 486 2.27 15.71 16.82
N VAL A 487 2.42 14.64 16.03
CA VAL A 487 2.89 14.73 14.62
C VAL A 487 1.75 14.97 13.62
N ALA A 488 0.53 14.56 13.94
CA ALA A 488 -0.64 14.68 13.08
C ALA A 488 -1.91 15.03 13.89
N PRO A 489 -1.93 16.18 14.60
CA PRO A 489 -3.01 16.55 15.52
C PRO A 489 -4.39 16.60 14.84
N LYS A 490 -4.51 17.13 13.62
CA LYS A 490 -5.83 17.23 12.96
C LYS A 490 -6.36 15.85 12.57
N MET A 491 -5.48 14.96 12.11
CA MET A 491 -5.84 13.57 11.85
C MET A 491 -6.34 12.88 13.13
N MET A 492 -5.61 13.03 14.24
CA MET A 492 -5.99 12.42 15.51
C MET A 492 -7.30 13.01 16.05
N GLN A 493 -7.49 14.32 15.95
CA GLN A 493 -8.75 14.96 16.37
C GLN A 493 -9.97 14.40 15.63
N ARG A 494 -9.87 14.23 14.30
CA ARG A 494 -10.95 13.61 13.52
C ARG A 494 -11.12 12.14 13.89
N ALA A 495 -10.03 11.39 13.91
CA ALA A 495 -10.10 9.94 14.08
C ALA A 495 -10.57 9.56 15.48
N GLU A 496 -10.18 10.28 16.53
CA GLU A 496 -10.64 10.06 17.91
C GLU A 496 -12.11 10.42 18.12
N ALA A 497 -12.77 11.13 17.18
CA ALA A 497 -14.22 11.28 17.22
C ALA A 497 -14.95 9.97 16.80
N HIS A 498 -14.28 9.12 16.00
CA HIS A 498 -14.89 7.95 15.37
C HIS A 498 -14.33 6.60 15.82
N PHE A 499 -13.13 6.58 16.37
CA PHE A 499 -12.42 5.35 16.72
C PHE A 499 -11.88 5.40 18.14
N SER A 500 -11.79 4.22 18.73
CA SER A 500 -11.21 3.98 20.03
C SER A 500 -10.20 2.84 19.94
N HIS A 501 -9.21 2.88 20.84
CA HIS A 501 -8.07 1.96 20.84
C HIS A 501 -7.73 1.48 22.25
N GLY A 502 -8.63 1.74 23.21
CA GLY A 502 -8.45 1.39 24.61
C GLY A 502 -8.86 -0.04 24.92
N ILE A 503 -8.98 -0.31 26.22
CA ILE A 503 -9.56 -1.51 26.81
C ILE A 503 -10.63 -1.03 27.78
N ALA A 504 -11.80 -1.68 27.77
CA ALA A 504 -12.83 -1.38 28.74
C ALA A 504 -12.52 -1.99 30.10
N ASP A 505 -12.47 -1.15 31.15
CA ASP A 505 -12.46 -1.63 32.54
C ASP A 505 -13.80 -2.28 32.91
N ASN A 506 -14.90 -1.72 32.39
CA ASN A 506 -16.26 -2.23 32.57
C ASN A 506 -17.10 -2.04 31.30
N LEU A 507 -17.38 -3.12 30.58
CA LEU A 507 -18.17 -3.09 29.35
C LEU A 507 -19.63 -2.62 29.53
N ASP A 508 -20.13 -2.57 30.75
CA ASP A 508 -21.47 -2.06 31.05
C ASP A 508 -21.53 -0.52 31.20
N ASP A 509 -20.40 0.18 31.10
CA ASP A 509 -20.37 1.65 31.09
C ASP A 509 -21.19 2.22 29.90
N PRO A 510 -22.18 3.09 30.15
CA PRO A 510 -23.02 3.66 29.10
C PRO A 510 -22.26 4.36 27.96
N LYS A 511 -21.01 4.81 28.19
CA LYS A 511 -20.20 5.43 27.13
C LYS A 511 -19.97 4.49 25.93
N TYR A 512 -19.91 3.18 26.16
CA TYR A 512 -19.70 2.17 25.12
C TYR A 512 -20.93 2.00 24.20
N ALA A 513 -22.07 2.64 24.52
CA ALA A 513 -23.19 2.78 23.60
C ALA A 513 -22.91 3.75 22.44
N HIS A 514 -21.83 4.54 22.47
CA HIS A 514 -21.48 5.46 21.40
C HIS A 514 -20.72 4.78 20.25
N TYR A 515 -21.01 5.17 19.00
CA TYR A 515 -20.45 4.51 17.79
C TYR A 515 -18.92 4.48 17.70
N LYS A 516 -18.26 5.41 18.40
CA LYS A 516 -16.79 5.47 18.54
C LYS A 516 -16.19 4.16 19.06
N TYR A 517 -16.94 3.42 19.86
CA TYR A 517 -16.46 2.20 20.51
C TYR A 517 -16.79 0.94 19.72
N TRP A 518 -17.82 0.96 18.87
CA TRP A 518 -18.36 -0.21 18.17
C TRP A 518 -17.41 -0.94 17.20
N SER A 519 -16.29 -0.30 16.86
CA SER A 519 -15.24 -0.90 16.02
C SER A 519 -14.09 -1.48 16.83
N ASN A 520 -14.06 -1.27 18.15
CA ASN A 520 -13.06 -1.83 19.04
C ASN A 520 -13.66 -3.03 19.80
N PRO A 521 -13.22 -4.28 19.51
CA PRO A 521 -13.71 -5.46 20.20
C PRO A 521 -13.32 -5.51 21.68
N LEU A 522 -12.37 -4.69 22.14
CA LEU A 522 -11.99 -4.57 23.56
C LEU A 522 -12.90 -3.60 24.33
N GLU A 523 -13.77 -2.87 23.63
CA GLU A 523 -14.66 -1.85 24.18
C GLU A 523 -16.11 -2.01 23.67
N THR A 524 -16.42 -3.18 23.11
CA THR A 524 -17.73 -3.50 22.53
C THR A 524 -18.24 -4.81 23.12
N LYS A 525 -19.45 -4.77 23.67
CA LYS A 525 -20.14 -5.92 24.28
C LYS A 525 -20.66 -6.93 23.27
#